data_AF-A0A1X7GJV7-F1
#
_entry.id   AF-A0A1X7GJV7-F1
#
_cell.length_a   1.000
_cell.length_b   1.000
_cell.length_c   1.000
_cell.angle_alpha   90.00
_cell.angle_beta   90.00
_cell.angle_gamma   90.00
#
_symmetry.space_group_name_H-M   'P 1'
#
loop_
_entity.id
_entity.type
_entity.pdbx_description
1 polymer ?
#
loop_
_entity_poly.entity_id
_entity_poly.type
_entity_poly.pdbx_seq_one_letter_code
_entity_poly.pdbx_strand_id
1 'polypeptide(L)'
;MRGKALEDGDTETRRVYVFLAGHGIRAKTVDRNEETCFLAGDFRPLNSSLAAGLVPCDSFRRALLSGRFDEAILFTDCCRSQTARSTLVAQQVSDYSGQPTEPCSIAFAAQDSMLAYETTNPPVRGAFSSALMRGLRTHRIGAVAALHAAPLRQYVIDNIKDFTTSGQVPNMWFQPDPDGPLIVSGFPAAAAPPPIGPLIDVSALVAGTQLILNGGDNKPLPGMAPFVVAGPTLQMPPLAPGLYLIEIADGTGRYSMFKHPSVEPVHVG
;
A
#
# COMPACT_ATOMS: atom_id res chain seq x y z
N MET A 1 27.11 -23.70 -1.08
CA MET A 1 26.68 -23.32 0.28
C MET A 1 25.16 -23.22 0.31
N ARG A 2 24.44 -24.27 0.72
CA ARG A 2 23.03 -24.16 1.11
C ARG A 2 23.03 -23.66 2.55
N GLY A 3 22.53 -22.44 2.76
CA GLY A 3 22.45 -21.85 4.09
C GLY A 3 21.60 -22.71 5.00
N LYS A 4 22.17 -23.08 6.16
CA LYS A 4 21.45 -23.63 7.30
C LYS A 4 20.52 -22.56 7.88
N ALA A 5 19.37 -22.35 7.26
CA ALA A 5 18.26 -21.65 7.89
C ALA A 5 17.07 -22.60 7.81
N LEU A 6 16.46 -22.88 8.96
CA LEU A 6 15.32 -23.78 9.19
C LEU A 6 15.74 -25.20 9.59
N GLU A 7 15.54 -25.52 10.87
CA GLU A 7 15.75 -26.85 11.46
C GLU A 7 14.56 -27.76 11.10
N ASP A 8 14.84 -29.06 10.91
CA ASP A 8 13.81 -30.10 10.82
C ASP A 8 13.03 -30.14 12.15
N GLY A 9 11.79 -29.64 12.15
CA GLY A 9 10.93 -29.61 13.34
C GLY A 9 9.96 -28.43 13.41
N ASP A 10 10.10 -27.42 12.55
CA ASP A 10 9.17 -26.28 12.50
C ASP A 10 7.84 -26.69 11.85
N THR A 11 6.79 -26.81 12.66
CA THR A 11 5.43 -27.15 12.21
C THR A 11 4.58 -25.92 11.89
N GLU A 12 5.13 -24.70 12.02
CA GLU A 12 4.38 -23.49 11.68
C GLU A 12 4.24 -23.31 10.17
N THR A 13 3.02 -22.99 9.71
CA THR A 13 2.75 -22.67 8.31
C THR A 13 3.51 -21.41 7.90
N ARG A 14 4.45 -21.54 6.96
CA ARG A 14 5.25 -20.44 6.44
C ARG A 14 4.45 -19.68 5.40
N ARG A 15 4.00 -18.48 5.76
CA ARG A 15 3.19 -17.63 4.87
C ARG A 15 3.95 -16.40 4.40
N VAL A 16 3.78 -16.04 3.14
CA VAL A 16 4.22 -14.77 2.57
C VAL A 16 3.03 -13.95 2.09
N TYR A 17 3.03 -12.66 2.42
CA TYR A 17 2.12 -11.67 1.87
C TYR A 17 2.90 -10.76 0.92
N VAL A 18 2.40 -10.61 -0.30
CA VAL A 18 2.99 -9.73 -1.30
C VAL A 18 1.96 -8.68 -1.69
N PHE A 19 2.37 -7.41 -1.61
CA PHE A 19 1.55 -6.29 -2.06
C PHE A 19 2.29 -5.55 -3.19
N LEU A 20 1.66 -5.46 -4.36
CA LEU A 20 2.18 -4.75 -5.52
C LEU A 20 1.22 -3.62 -5.89
N ALA A 21 1.71 -2.39 -6.04
CA ALA A 21 0.91 -1.25 -6.50
C ALA A 21 1.65 -0.47 -7.58
N GLY A 22 0.96 -0.18 -8.68
CA GLY A 22 1.55 0.49 -9.84
C GLY A 22 0.89 0.09 -11.14
N HIS A 23 1.65 0.15 -12.23
CA HIS A 23 1.14 -0.20 -13.55
C HIS A 23 1.07 -1.71 -13.75
N GLY A 24 -0.03 -2.14 -14.36
CA GLY A 24 -0.27 -3.53 -14.71
C GLY A 24 -1.00 -3.61 -16.03
N ILE A 25 -0.80 -4.72 -16.72
CA ILE A 25 -1.45 -5.04 -17.99
C ILE A 25 -1.83 -6.52 -18.01
N ARG A 26 -2.67 -6.93 -18.96
CA ARG A 26 -2.76 -8.34 -19.36
C ARG A 26 -1.82 -8.61 -20.52
N ALA A 27 -1.02 -9.66 -20.39
CA ALA A 27 -0.09 -10.11 -21.42
C ALA A 27 -0.11 -11.64 -21.54
N LYS A 28 0.35 -12.16 -22.68
CA LYS A 28 0.57 -13.59 -22.85
C LYS A 28 1.88 -13.95 -22.18
N THR A 29 1.93 -15.12 -21.56
CA THR A 29 3.17 -15.73 -21.11
C THR A 29 3.72 -16.63 -22.22
N VAL A 30 4.97 -17.11 -22.08
CA VAL A 30 5.63 -17.94 -23.10
C VAL A 30 4.86 -19.22 -23.42
N ASP A 31 4.15 -19.80 -22.45
CA ASP A 31 3.28 -20.97 -22.63
C ASP A 31 1.89 -20.62 -23.22
N ARG A 32 1.69 -19.36 -23.63
CA ARG A 32 0.49 -18.78 -24.23
C ARG A 32 -0.69 -18.60 -23.27
N ASN A 33 -0.50 -18.72 -21.97
CA ASN A 33 -1.51 -18.34 -20.99
C ASN A 33 -1.58 -16.82 -20.85
N GLU A 34 -2.79 -16.26 -20.74
CA GLU A 34 -2.97 -14.85 -20.45
C GLU A 34 -2.99 -14.61 -18.95
N GLU A 35 -2.04 -13.81 -18.45
CA GLU A 35 -1.94 -13.46 -17.05
C GLU A 35 -1.92 -11.93 -16.87
N THR A 36 -2.33 -11.48 -15.70
CA THR A 36 -2.02 -10.11 -15.26
C THR A 36 -0.53 -10.04 -14.96
N CYS A 37 0.14 -9.05 -15.57
CA CYS A 37 1.56 -8.79 -15.39
C CYS A 37 1.74 -7.42 -14.75
N PHE A 38 2.53 -7.38 -13.68
CA PHE A 38 2.98 -6.14 -13.08
C PHE A 38 4.16 -5.57 -13.87
N LEU A 39 4.20 -4.25 -14.06
CA LEU A 39 5.31 -3.56 -14.74
C LEU A 39 6.36 -3.16 -13.71
N ALA A 40 7.53 -3.80 -13.78
CA ALA A 40 8.71 -3.42 -13.02
C ALA A 40 9.38 -2.17 -13.65
N GLY A 41 10.23 -1.51 -12.87
CA GLY A 41 10.87 -0.24 -13.27
C GLY A 41 11.82 -0.35 -14.47
N ASP A 42 12.24 -1.56 -14.83
CA ASP A 42 13.07 -1.87 -16.00
C ASP A 42 12.25 -2.24 -17.24
N PHE A 43 10.93 -2.04 -17.23
CA PHE A 43 10.06 -2.36 -18.35
C PHE A 43 10.46 -1.64 -19.65
N ARG A 44 10.83 -2.41 -20.68
CA ARG A 44 11.26 -1.89 -21.99
C ARG A 44 10.57 -2.64 -23.14
N PRO A 45 9.51 -2.07 -23.74
CA PRO A 45 8.73 -2.75 -24.77
C PRO A 45 9.30 -2.67 -26.20
N LEU A 46 10.47 -2.06 -26.41
CA LEU A 46 10.79 -1.45 -27.70
C LEU A 46 11.43 -2.36 -28.76
N ASN A 47 12.04 -3.50 -28.42
CA ASN A 47 12.88 -4.23 -29.38
C ASN A 47 12.65 -5.75 -29.45
N SER A 48 11.67 -6.29 -28.72
CA SER A 48 11.37 -7.73 -28.71
C SER A 48 9.91 -7.97 -28.30
N SER A 49 9.32 -9.06 -28.77
CA SER A 49 8.06 -9.56 -28.21
C SER A 49 8.24 -9.99 -26.75
N LEU A 50 9.44 -10.42 -26.35
CA LEU A 50 9.76 -10.68 -24.96
C LEU A 50 10.03 -9.36 -24.23
N ALA A 51 9.05 -8.88 -23.46
CA ALA A 51 9.20 -7.65 -22.71
C ALA A 51 9.90 -7.92 -21.38
N ALA A 52 11.14 -7.44 -21.25
CA ALA A 52 11.79 -7.30 -19.96
C ALA A 52 10.94 -6.42 -19.04
N GLY A 53 10.94 -6.70 -17.73
CA GLY A 53 10.20 -5.96 -16.72
C GLY A 53 8.69 -6.26 -16.65
N LEU A 54 8.19 -7.28 -17.33
CA LEU A 54 6.86 -7.84 -17.04
C LEU A 54 6.98 -9.00 -16.05
N VAL A 55 6.24 -8.91 -14.94
CA VAL A 55 6.19 -9.94 -13.90
C VAL A 55 4.79 -10.58 -13.90
N PRO A 56 4.61 -11.78 -14.48
CA PRO A 56 3.32 -12.49 -14.42
C PRO A 56 2.97 -12.86 -12.98
N CYS A 57 1.84 -12.35 -12.48
CA CYS A 57 1.53 -12.42 -11.06
C CYS A 57 1.30 -13.86 -10.57
N ASP A 58 0.67 -14.73 -11.37
CA ASP A 58 0.46 -16.12 -10.97
C ASP A 58 1.75 -16.93 -11.06
N SER A 59 2.54 -16.77 -12.13
CA SER A 59 3.89 -17.38 -12.20
C SER A 59 4.78 -16.94 -11.02
N PHE A 60 4.71 -15.67 -10.62
CA PHE A 60 5.45 -15.16 -9.46
C PHE A 60 4.97 -15.80 -8.16
N ARG A 61 3.65 -15.90 -7.94
CA ARG A 61 3.10 -16.63 -6.78
C ARG A 61 3.58 -18.08 -6.75
N ARG A 62 3.52 -18.79 -7.88
CA ARG A 62 4.00 -20.17 -8.01
C ARG A 62 5.47 -20.30 -7.64
N ALA A 63 6.30 -19.35 -8.03
CA ALA A 63 7.71 -19.32 -7.66
C ALA A 63 7.93 -19.19 -6.14
N LEU A 64 7.06 -18.45 -5.44
CA LEU A 64 7.12 -18.33 -3.97
C LEU A 64 6.75 -19.64 -3.26
N LEU A 65 5.78 -20.39 -3.81
CA LEU A 65 5.34 -21.65 -3.23
C LEU A 65 6.30 -22.83 -3.49
N SER A 66 7.23 -22.71 -4.44
CA SER A 66 8.15 -23.79 -4.78
C SER A 66 9.24 -24.01 -3.71
N GLY A 67 8.87 -24.73 -2.66
CA GLY A 67 9.76 -25.19 -1.60
C GLY A 67 10.19 -24.11 -0.59
N ARG A 68 9.60 -22.91 -0.64
CA ARG A 68 9.94 -21.79 0.26
C ARG A 68 8.85 -21.44 1.25
N PHE A 69 7.62 -21.29 0.79
CA PHE A 69 6.46 -20.95 1.60
C PHE A 69 5.36 -21.98 1.39
N ASP A 70 4.60 -22.23 2.44
CA ASP A 70 3.43 -23.11 2.43
C ASP A 70 2.20 -22.35 1.91
N GLU A 71 2.17 -21.02 2.10
CA GLU A 71 1.13 -20.13 1.58
C GLU A 71 1.70 -18.83 1.03
N ALA A 72 1.15 -18.37 -0.11
CA ALA A 72 1.51 -17.11 -0.74
C ALA A 72 0.25 -16.34 -1.14
N ILE A 73 0.06 -15.17 -0.52
CA ILE A 73 -1.11 -14.31 -0.71
C ILE A 73 -0.67 -13.03 -1.42
N LEU A 74 -1.12 -12.86 -2.66
CA LEU A 74 -0.80 -11.69 -3.49
C LEU A 74 -1.97 -10.72 -3.54
N PHE A 75 -1.68 -9.44 -3.30
CA PHE A 75 -2.58 -8.32 -3.54
C PHE A 75 -1.94 -7.41 -4.59
N THR A 76 -2.64 -7.16 -5.69
CA THR A 76 -2.12 -6.38 -6.82
C THR A 76 -3.05 -5.21 -7.14
N ASP A 77 -2.62 -4.02 -6.75
CA ASP A 77 -3.29 -2.75 -7.07
C ASP A 77 -2.77 -2.17 -8.38
N CYS A 78 -3.30 -2.70 -9.47
CA CYS A 78 -2.92 -2.30 -10.82
C CYS A 78 -4.07 -2.52 -11.81
N CYS A 79 -3.99 -1.84 -12.95
CA CYS A 79 -4.89 -2.10 -14.07
C CYS A 79 -4.71 -3.52 -14.61
N ARG A 80 -5.75 -4.01 -15.30
CA ARG A 80 -5.75 -5.30 -16.01
C ARG A 80 -6.24 -5.14 -17.44
N SER A 81 -6.04 -3.96 -18.01
CA SER A 81 -6.40 -3.68 -19.39
C SER A 81 -5.60 -4.54 -20.35
N GLN A 82 -6.27 -5.01 -21.39
CA GLN A 82 -5.57 -5.52 -22.56
C GLN A 82 -5.01 -4.31 -23.31
N THR A 83 -3.69 -4.18 -23.35
CA THR A 83 -3.10 -3.16 -24.22
C THR A 83 -3.28 -3.64 -25.66
N ALA A 84 -3.71 -2.76 -26.58
CA ALA A 84 -3.86 -3.08 -28.02
C ALA A 84 -2.58 -3.63 -28.71
N ARG A 85 -1.45 -3.67 -27.97
CA ARG A 85 -0.18 -4.30 -28.32
C ARG A 85 -0.12 -5.75 -27.81
N SER A 86 -1.04 -6.61 -28.25
CA SER A 86 -1.14 -8.04 -27.88
C SER A 86 0.03 -8.93 -28.35
N THR A 87 1.18 -8.34 -28.69
CA THR A 87 2.42 -9.02 -29.07
C THR A 87 3.42 -9.18 -27.92
N LEU A 88 3.17 -8.54 -26.77
CA LEU A 88 4.06 -8.69 -25.61
C LEU A 88 3.86 -10.07 -24.98
N VAL A 89 4.98 -10.77 -24.85
CA VAL A 89 5.14 -12.05 -24.19
C VAL A 89 5.96 -11.79 -22.91
N ALA A 90 5.39 -12.15 -21.76
CA ALA A 90 6.08 -12.11 -20.49
C ALA A 90 6.81 -13.43 -20.26
N GLN A 91 8.07 -13.35 -19.83
CA GLN A 91 8.80 -14.53 -19.36
C GLN A 91 8.24 -14.95 -18.01
N GLN A 92 7.94 -16.24 -17.87
CA GLN A 92 7.53 -16.78 -16.57
C GLN A 92 8.68 -16.63 -15.57
N VAL A 93 8.34 -16.31 -14.32
CA VAL A 93 9.32 -16.24 -13.22
C VAL A 93 9.79 -17.65 -12.84
N SER A 94 8.96 -18.66 -13.10
CA SER A 94 9.30 -20.07 -12.89
C SER A 94 8.71 -20.96 -13.98
N ASP A 95 9.37 -22.09 -14.23
CA ASP A 95 9.01 -23.12 -15.20
C ASP A 95 7.99 -24.13 -14.68
N TYR A 96 7.37 -23.88 -13.51
CA TYR A 96 6.32 -24.71 -12.89
C TYR A 96 4.97 -24.64 -13.64
N SER A 97 5.00 -24.54 -14.97
CA SER A 97 3.85 -24.66 -15.84
C SER A 97 3.17 -26.03 -15.63
N GLY A 98 1.87 -26.02 -15.34
CA GLY A 98 1.04 -27.24 -15.27
C GLY A 98 0.87 -27.91 -13.90
N GLN A 99 1.52 -27.44 -12.82
CA GLN A 99 1.26 -27.94 -11.46
C GLN A 99 0.15 -27.09 -10.80
N PRO A 100 -0.97 -27.68 -10.36
CA PRO A 100 -1.96 -26.94 -9.57
C PRO A 100 -1.34 -26.58 -8.22
N THR A 101 -1.04 -25.30 -8.02
CA THR A 101 -0.52 -24.78 -6.74
C THR A 101 -1.68 -24.24 -5.91
N GLU A 102 -2.64 -25.12 -5.61
CA GLU A 102 -3.56 -24.86 -4.53
C GLU A 102 -2.76 -24.76 -3.21
N PRO A 103 -3.08 -23.79 -2.34
CA PRO A 103 -4.15 -22.80 -2.46
C PRO A 103 -3.84 -21.62 -3.42
N CYS A 104 -4.80 -21.27 -4.28
CA CYS A 104 -4.76 -20.03 -5.05
C CYS A 104 -5.20 -18.85 -4.16
N SER A 105 -4.30 -17.89 -3.91
CA SER A 105 -4.59 -16.70 -3.10
C SER A 105 -4.08 -15.45 -3.79
N ILE A 106 -4.86 -14.94 -4.74
CA ILE A 106 -4.54 -13.72 -5.50
C ILE A 106 -5.75 -12.78 -5.51
N ALA A 107 -5.50 -11.52 -5.21
CA ALA A 107 -6.47 -10.44 -5.24
C ALA A 107 -6.01 -9.31 -6.17
N PHE A 108 -6.81 -9.04 -7.19
CA PHE A 108 -6.61 -7.95 -8.11
C PHE A 108 -7.56 -6.78 -7.81
N ALA A 109 -7.05 -5.55 -7.95
CA ALA A 109 -7.85 -4.34 -7.77
C ALA A 109 -8.98 -4.17 -8.80
N ALA A 110 -8.89 -4.81 -9.96
CA ALA A 110 -9.85 -4.69 -11.05
C ALA A 110 -10.24 -6.06 -11.65
N GLN A 111 -11.37 -6.10 -12.33
CA GLN A 111 -11.78 -7.20 -13.20
C GLN A 111 -10.89 -7.30 -14.44
N ASP A 112 -11.00 -8.40 -15.17
CA ASP A 112 -10.31 -8.60 -16.45
C ASP A 112 -10.64 -7.46 -17.42
N SER A 113 -9.62 -6.92 -18.10
CA SER A 113 -9.76 -5.82 -19.06
C SER A 113 -10.25 -4.49 -18.46
N MET A 114 -10.31 -4.36 -17.14
CA MET A 114 -10.74 -3.15 -16.45
C MET A 114 -9.56 -2.37 -15.85
N LEU A 115 -9.81 -1.08 -15.56
CA LEU A 115 -8.85 -0.18 -14.93
C LEU A 115 -8.97 -0.24 -13.40
N ALA A 116 -7.83 -0.05 -12.73
CA ALA A 116 -7.78 0.29 -11.31
C ALA A 116 -7.54 1.80 -11.17
N TYR A 117 -8.07 2.39 -10.10
CA TYR A 117 -8.12 3.82 -9.88
C TYR A 117 -7.51 4.19 -8.53
N GLU A 118 -7.05 5.43 -8.45
CA GLU A 118 -6.59 6.06 -7.22
C GLU A 118 -7.69 6.93 -6.61
N THR A 119 -7.55 7.25 -5.33
CA THR A 119 -8.38 8.22 -4.62
C THR A 119 -8.17 9.61 -5.20
N THR A 120 -9.21 10.44 -5.15
CA THR A 120 -9.14 11.82 -5.65
C THR A 120 -8.45 12.79 -4.68
N ASN A 121 -8.42 12.45 -3.38
CA ASN A 121 -7.92 13.31 -2.33
C ASN A 121 -6.56 12.83 -1.79
N PRO A 122 -5.64 13.75 -1.44
CA PRO A 122 -4.40 13.42 -0.75
C PRO A 122 -4.60 12.75 0.63
N PRO A 123 -3.69 11.84 1.04
CA PRO A 123 -2.65 11.25 0.21
C PRO A 123 -3.29 10.36 -0.87
N VAL A 124 -2.91 10.58 -2.13
CA VAL A 124 -3.41 9.81 -3.26
C VAL A 124 -2.90 8.37 -3.13
N ARG A 125 -3.83 7.42 -3.12
CA ARG A 125 -3.57 5.98 -2.97
C ARG A 125 -4.51 5.21 -3.88
N GLY A 126 -4.17 3.98 -4.24
CA GLY A 126 -5.12 3.10 -4.93
C GLY A 126 -6.42 2.94 -4.13
N ALA A 127 -7.57 2.97 -4.81
CA ALA A 127 -8.87 2.79 -4.18
C ALA A 127 -9.00 1.40 -3.56
N PHE A 128 -8.47 0.38 -4.25
CA PHE A 128 -8.37 -0.98 -3.73
C PHE A 128 -7.45 -1.05 -2.51
N SER A 129 -6.24 -0.47 -2.57
CA SER A 129 -5.35 -0.36 -1.41
C SER A 129 -6.05 0.24 -0.20
N SER A 130 -6.81 1.31 -0.41
CA SER A 130 -7.48 2.05 0.66
C SER A 130 -8.58 1.21 1.31
N ALA A 131 -9.41 0.54 0.51
CA ALA A 131 -10.43 -0.38 0.99
C ALA A 131 -9.83 -1.61 1.70
N LEU A 132 -8.80 -2.22 1.11
CA LEU A 132 -8.07 -3.35 1.69
C LEU A 132 -7.48 -3.00 3.06
N MET A 133 -6.75 -1.89 3.15
CA MET A 133 -6.13 -1.47 4.40
C MET A 133 -7.15 -1.09 5.46
N ARG A 134 -8.30 -0.51 5.08
CA ARG A 134 -9.41 -0.26 6.00
C ARG A 134 -9.95 -1.59 6.53
N GLY A 135 -10.24 -2.56 5.67
CA GLY A 135 -10.72 -3.89 6.07
C GLY A 135 -9.77 -4.63 6.99
N LEU A 136 -8.48 -4.66 6.65
CA LEU A 136 -7.44 -5.28 7.48
C LEU A 136 -7.34 -4.65 8.88
N ARG A 137 -7.65 -3.35 9.03
CA ARG A 137 -7.61 -2.65 10.32
C ARG A 137 -8.88 -2.80 11.14
N THR A 138 -10.04 -2.73 10.49
CA THR A 138 -11.33 -2.52 11.18
C THR A 138 -12.25 -3.74 11.13
N HIS A 139 -12.11 -4.63 10.14
CA HIS A 139 -13.04 -5.72 9.94
C HIS A 139 -12.57 -6.98 10.67
N ARG A 140 -13.36 -7.45 11.63
CA ARG A 140 -13.16 -8.71 12.36
C ARG A 140 -14.51 -9.39 12.56
N ILE A 141 -14.52 -10.72 12.53
CA ILE A 141 -15.73 -11.52 12.72
C ILE A 141 -15.53 -12.48 13.90
N GLY A 142 -16.59 -12.66 14.68
CA GLY A 142 -16.66 -13.63 15.78
C GLY A 142 -15.88 -13.24 17.04
N ALA A 143 -15.96 -14.12 18.05
CA ALA A 143 -15.40 -13.88 19.39
C ALA A 143 -13.86 -13.83 19.42
N VAL A 144 -13.20 -14.52 18.48
CA VAL A 144 -11.73 -14.59 18.38
C VAL A 144 -11.13 -13.43 17.58
N ALA A 145 -11.97 -12.51 17.10
CA ALA A 145 -11.57 -11.41 16.23
C ALA A 145 -10.64 -11.89 15.11
N ALA A 146 -11.09 -12.87 14.34
CA ALA A 146 -10.36 -13.38 13.18
C ALA A 146 -10.87 -12.71 11.90
N LEU A 147 -9.98 -12.59 10.92
CA LEU A 147 -10.29 -12.13 9.58
C LEU A 147 -9.75 -13.14 8.56
N HIS A 148 -10.65 -13.91 7.96
CA HIS A 148 -10.34 -14.80 6.84
C HIS A 148 -10.47 -14.06 5.49
N ALA A 149 -9.95 -14.69 4.44
CA ALA A 149 -9.86 -14.10 3.12
C ALA A 149 -11.23 -13.82 2.48
N ALA A 150 -12.22 -14.70 2.64
CA ALA A 150 -13.56 -14.51 2.09
C ALA A 150 -14.31 -13.32 2.73
N PRO A 151 -14.35 -13.16 4.08
CA PRO A 151 -14.84 -11.93 4.70
C PRO A 151 -14.11 -10.67 4.25
N LEU A 152 -12.77 -10.72 4.13
CA LEU A 152 -12.00 -9.58 3.64
C LEU A 152 -12.36 -9.22 2.19
N ARG A 153 -12.52 -10.22 1.32
CA ARG A 153 -12.99 -10.03 -0.06
C ARG A 153 -14.32 -9.29 -0.09
N GLN A 154 -15.30 -9.77 0.68
CA GLN A 154 -16.61 -9.15 0.74
C GLN A 154 -16.54 -7.70 1.23
N TYR A 155 -15.77 -7.46 2.30
CA TYR A 155 -15.54 -6.11 2.82
C TYR A 155 -14.99 -5.17 1.75
N VAL A 156 -13.95 -5.60 1.02
CA VAL A 156 -13.32 -4.75 -0.02
C VAL A 156 -14.30 -4.45 -1.14
N ILE A 157 -15.07 -5.43 -1.61
CA ILE A 157 -16.09 -5.25 -2.66
C ILE A 157 -17.14 -4.21 -2.21
N ASP A 158 -17.64 -4.32 -0.98
CA ASP A 158 -18.73 -3.46 -0.50
C ASP A 158 -18.28 -2.01 -0.23
N ASN A 159 -17.01 -1.81 0.13
CA ASN A 159 -16.48 -0.54 0.62
C ASN A 159 -15.56 0.20 -0.36
N ILE A 160 -15.21 -0.39 -1.52
CA ILE A 160 -14.34 0.30 -2.49
C ILE A 160 -14.95 1.60 -3.05
N LYS A 161 -16.29 1.67 -3.10
CA LYS A 161 -17.04 2.87 -3.50
C LYS A 161 -16.81 4.10 -2.61
N ASP A 162 -16.33 3.90 -1.38
CA ASP A 162 -15.98 5.00 -0.48
C ASP A 162 -14.70 5.73 -0.95
N PHE A 163 -13.92 5.10 -1.83
CA PHE A 163 -12.61 5.57 -2.27
C PHE A 163 -12.56 5.95 -3.76
N THR A 164 -13.56 5.54 -4.55
CA THR A 164 -13.67 5.89 -5.96
C THR A 164 -15.13 5.82 -6.45
N THR A 165 -15.49 6.70 -7.38
CA THR A 165 -16.78 6.70 -8.08
C THR A 165 -16.70 6.04 -9.46
N SER A 166 -15.56 5.47 -9.83
CA SER A 166 -15.31 4.88 -11.16
C SER A 166 -16.08 3.58 -11.45
N GLY A 167 -16.75 3.02 -10.44
CA GLY A 167 -17.37 1.69 -10.54
C GLY A 167 -16.35 0.55 -10.58
N GLN A 168 -15.12 0.76 -10.10
CA GLN A 168 -14.11 -0.28 -9.97
C GLN A 168 -14.62 -1.45 -9.13
N VAL A 169 -14.47 -2.67 -9.66
CA VAL A 169 -14.80 -3.92 -8.98
C VAL A 169 -13.54 -4.77 -8.86
N PRO A 170 -13.09 -5.13 -7.64
CA PRO A 170 -11.98 -6.06 -7.43
C PRO A 170 -12.29 -7.47 -7.93
N ASN A 171 -11.25 -8.23 -8.28
CA ASN A 171 -11.34 -9.65 -8.58
C ASN A 171 -10.43 -10.43 -7.63
N MET A 172 -11.00 -11.18 -6.68
CA MET A 172 -10.24 -11.82 -5.61
C MET A 172 -10.56 -13.31 -5.53
N TRP A 173 -9.53 -14.13 -5.66
CA TRP A 173 -9.58 -15.59 -5.60
C TRP A 173 -8.76 -16.08 -4.42
N PHE A 174 -9.45 -16.70 -3.47
CA PHE A 174 -8.86 -17.29 -2.28
C PHE A 174 -9.39 -18.70 -2.13
N GLN A 175 -8.48 -19.66 -2.15
CA GLN A 175 -8.75 -21.07 -1.90
C GLN A 175 -7.95 -21.54 -0.69
N PRO A 176 -8.36 -22.63 -0.02
CA PRO A 176 -9.61 -23.36 -0.23
C PRO A 176 -10.85 -22.57 0.25
N ASP A 177 -11.97 -22.78 -0.43
CA ASP A 177 -13.30 -22.31 0.02
C ASP A 177 -13.78 -23.14 1.24
N PRO A 178 -14.69 -22.62 2.09
CA PRO A 178 -15.50 -21.41 1.89
C PRO A 178 -14.87 -20.10 2.41
N ASP A 179 -13.96 -20.18 3.37
CA ASP A 179 -13.46 -18.99 4.07
C ASP A 179 -12.11 -18.48 3.54
N GLY A 180 -11.34 -19.34 2.86
CA GLY A 180 -9.95 -19.05 2.50
C GLY A 180 -9.01 -18.98 3.71
N PRO A 181 -7.73 -18.65 3.48
CA PRO A 181 -6.74 -18.61 4.56
C PRO A 181 -7.07 -17.52 5.60
N LEU A 182 -6.66 -17.76 6.84
CA LEU A 182 -6.67 -16.74 7.90
C LEU A 182 -5.72 -15.60 7.51
N ILE A 183 -6.21 -14.37 7.39
CA ILE A 183 -5.38 -13.21 7.00
C ILE A 183 -4.81 -12.52 8.23
N VAL A 184 -5.64 -12.24 9.24
CA VAL A 184 -5.24 -11.59 10.49
C VAL A 184 -6.04 -12.19 11.66
N SER A 185 -5.39 -12.37 12.80
CA SER A 185 -6.02 -12.65 14.09
C SER A 185 -5.82 -11.47 15.06
N GLY A 186 -6.72 -11.35 16.03
CA GLY A 186 -6.69 -10.31 17.05
C GLY A 186 -7.65 -9.17 16.78
N PHE A 187 -7.97 -8.42 17.84
CA PHE A 187 -8.94 -7.32 17.78
C PHE A 187 -8.58 -6.30 16.70
N PRO A 188 -9.58 -5.61 16.13
CA PRO A 188 -9.31 -4.50 15.22
C PRO A 188 -8.32 -3.55 15.88
N ALA A 189 -7.40 -2.99 15.11
CA ALA A 189 -6.57 -1.92 15.63
C ALA A 189 -7.56 -0.86 16.16
N ALA A 190 -7.54 -0.60 17.48
CA ALA A 190 -8.29 0.52 18.03
C ALA A 190 -7.97 1.71 17.15
N ALA A 191 -8.99 2.41 16.65
CA ALA A 191 -8.78 3.58 15.81
C ALA A 191 -7.73 4.43 16.52
N ALA A 192 -6.53 4.48 15.96
CA ALA A 192 -5.44 5.21 16.60
C ALA A 192 -6.02 6.61 16.85
N PRO A 193 -5.89 7.18 18.06
CA PRO A 193 -6.34 8.54 18.29
C PRO A 193 -5.82 9.40 17.14
N PRO A 194 -6.66 10.31 16.59
CA PRO A 194 -6.30 11.08 15.41
C PRO A 194 -4.87 11.60 15.61
N PRO A 195 -3.95 11.37 14.64
CA PRO A 195 -2.53 11.52 14.88
C PRO A 195 -2.26 12.91 15.45
N ILE A 196 -1.92 12.97 16.73
CA ILE A 196 -1.63 14.24 17.39
C ILE A 196 -0.42 14.80 16.65
N GLY A 197 -0.49 16.05 16.18
CA GLY A 197 0.64 16.69 15.51
C GLY A 197 1.86 16.77 16.44
N PRO A 198 3.02 17.18 15.93
CA PRO A 198 4.16 17.40 16.80
C PRO A 198 3.84 18.50 17.83
N LEU A 199 4.23 18.28 19.08
CA LEU A 199 4.34 19.35 20.06
C LEU A 199 5.64 20.09 19.76
N ILE A 200 5.54 21.38 19.45
CA ILE A 200 6.71 22.24 19.19
C ILE A 200 7.04 23.04 20.45
N ASP A 201 8.32 23.16 20.76
CA ASP A 201 8.83 24.06 21.79
C ASP A 201 9.06 25.44 21.18
N VAL A 202 8.37 26.43 21.73
CA VAL A 202 8.40 27.84 21.31
C VAL A 202 8.79 28.73 22.48
N SER A 203 9.41 28.18 23.54
CA SER A 203 9.74 28.92 24.76
C SER A 203 10.71 30.08 24.52
N ALA A 204 11.45 30.06 23.42
CA ALA A 204 12.37 31.13 23.01
C ALA A 204 11.63 32.34 22.37
N LEU A 205 10.34 32.20 22.06
CA LEU A 205 9.55 33.22 21.37
C LEU A 205 8.64 33.99 22.33
N VAL A 206 8.35 35.24 21.96
CA VAL A 206 7.46 36.11 22.74
C VAL A 206 6.01 35.70 22.51
N ALA A 207 5.18 35.75 23.55
CA ALA A 207 3.74 35.54 23.40
C ALA A 207 3.15 36.54 22.40
N GLY A 208 2.32 36.05 21.48
CA GLY A 208 1.77 36.83 20.37
C GLY A 208 2.56 36.72 19.07
N THR A 209 3.78 36.15 19.07
CA THR A 209 4.52 35.87 17.84
C THR A 209 3.71 34.95 16.93
N GLN A 210 3.58 35.33 15.65
CA GLN A 210 2.92 34.51 14.64
C GLN A 210 3.90 33.54 13.98
N LEU A 211 3.46 32.30 13.79
CA LEU A 211 4.22 31.23 13.15
C LEU A 211 3.46 30.70 11.94
N ILE A 212 4.15 30.55 10.81
CA ILE A 212 3.58 30.01 9.57
C ILE A 212 4.17 28.63 9.32
N LEU A 213 3.30 27.63 9.17
CA LEU A 213 3.72 26.28 8.81
C LEU A 213 3.72 26.09 7.30
N ASN A 214 4.91 25.89 6.76
CA ASN A 214 5.18 25.64 5.36
C ASN A 214 5.46 24.15 5.12
N GLY A 215 5.09 23.65 3.93
CA GLY A 215 5.51 22.35 3.44
C GLY A 215 6.99 22.33 3.01
N GLY A 216 7.50 21.16 2.64
CA GLY A 216 8.88 21.00 2.15
C GLY A 216 9.19 21.75 0.85
N ASP A 217 8.18 22.28 0.17
CA ASP A 217 8.29 23.17 -0.98
C ASP A 217 8.35 24.67 -0.60
N ASN A 218 8.45 24.96 0.70
CA ASN A 218 8.47 26.30 1.29
C ASN A 218 7.22 27.14 0.97
N LYS A 219 6.06 26.49 0.81
CA LYS A 219 4.77 27.17 0.68
C LYS A 219 3.91 26.92 1.92
N PRO A 220 3.12 27.91 2.36
CA PRO A 220 2.15 27.70 3.45
C PRO A 220 1.24 26.52 3.17
N LEU A 221 1.00 25.69 4.19
CA LEU A 221 0.09 24.56 4.03
C LEU A 221 -1.33 25.06 3.73
N PRO A 222 -1.98 24.58 2.65
CA PRO A 222 -3.31 25.02 2.28
C PRO A 222 -4.33 24.85 3.42
N GLY A 223 -5.09 25.90 3.69
CA GLY A 223 -6.14 25.88 4.72
C GLY A 223 -5.64 25.96 6.17
N MET A 224 -4.34 26.17 6.40
CA MET A 224 -3.81 26.42 7.74
C MET A 224 -3.64 27.92 7.99
N ALA A 225 -4.24 28.40 9.07
CA ALA A 225 -3.99 29.75 9.58
C ALA A 225 -2.64 29.79 10.32
N PRO A 226 -1.99 30.97 10.40
CA PRO A 226 -0.83 31.14 11.27
C PRO A 226 -1.14 30.79 12.72
N PHE A 227 -0.19 30.16 13.39
CA PHE A 227 -0.25 29.88 14.81
C PHE A 227 0.18 31.11 15.60
N VAL A 228 -0.37 31.30 16.79
CA VAL A 228 0.04 32.38 17.69
C VAL A 228 0.66 31.76 18.94
N VAL A 229 1.88 32.16 19.27
CA VAL A 229 2.56 31.71 20.50
C VAL A 229 1.75 32.18 21.71
N ALA A 230 1.17 31.23 22.45
CA ALA A 230 0.36 31.49 23.64
C ALA A 230 1.00 30.97 24.94
N GLY A 231 2.10 30.23 24.84
CA GLY A 231 2.80 29.57 25.94
C GLY A 231 4.12 28.95 25.47
N PRO A 232 4.81 28.17 26.32
CA PRO A 232 6.13 27.62 25.99
C PRO A 232 6.08 26.51 24.93
N THR A 233 4.91 25.91 24.70
CA THR A 233 4.73 24.83 23.72
C THR A 233 3.48 25.06 22.89
N LEU A 234 3.50 24.63 21.63
CA LEU A 234 2.39 24.71 20.70
C LEU A 234 2.07 23.32 20.15
N GLN A 235 0.81 22.91 20.26
CA GLN A 235 0.35 21.64 19.69
C GLN A 235 -0.02 21.87 18.22
N MET A 236 0.74 21.26 17.31
CA MET A 236 0.43 21.34 15.88
C MET A 236 -0.75 20.40 15.51
N PRO A 237 -1.48 20.69 14.43
CA PRO A 237 -2.47 19.76 13.88
C PRO A 237 -1.78 18.48 13.37
N PRO A 238 -2.55 17.40 13.13
CA PRO A 238 -2.03 16.21 12.47
C PRO A 238 -1.30 16.54 11.16
N LEU A 239 -0.07 16.06 10.99
CA LEU A 239 0.73 16.27 9.78
C LEU A 239 0.93 14.93 9.05
N ALA A 240 1.01 14.98 7.71
CA ALA A 240 1.44 13.83 6.93
C ALA A 240 2.95 13.60 7.12
N PRO A 241 3.48 12.39 6.88
CA PRO A 241 4.93 12.22 6.86
C PRO A 241 5.58 13.07 5.77
N GLY A 242 6.61 13.84 6.12
CA GLY A 242 7.23 14.79 5.19
C GLY A 242 8.23 15.75 5.84
N LEU A 243 8.76 16.65 5.04
CA LEU A 243 9.60 17.77 5.49
C LEU A 243 8.72 19.01 5.65
N TYR A 244 8.94 19.76 6.72
CA TYR A 244 8.17 20.93 7.10
C TYR A 244 9.09 22.04 7.60
N LEU A 245 8.61 23.27 7.47
CA LEU A 245 9.31 24.47 7.90
C LEU A 245 8.34 25.36 8.69
N ILE A 246 8.77 25.85 9.86
CA ILE A 246 8.02 26.82 10.67
C ILE A 246 8.76 28.15 10.55
N GLU A 247 8.11 29.11 9.90
CA GLU A 247 8.62 30.47 9.72
C GLU A 247 8.09 31.38 10.84
N ILE A 248 8.95 32.24 11.37
CA ILE A 248 8.59 33.28 12.33
C ILE A 248 8.16 34.52 11.54
N ALA A 249 6.89 34.89 11.63
CA ALA A 249 6.30 35.98 10.85
C ALA A 249 6.59 37.37 11.46
N ASP A 250 7.86 37.63 11.76
CA ASP A 250 8.40 38.92 12.24
C ASP A 250 9.18 39.68 11.16
N GLY A 251 9.23 39.14 9.94
CA GLY A 251 9.97 39.71 8.81
C GLY A 251 11.47 39.43 8.82
N THR A 252 11.99 38.69 9.81
CA THR A 252 13.42 38.35 9.90
C THR A 252 13.83 37.23 8.94
N GLY A 253 12.86 36.47 8.43
CA GLY A 253 13.11 35.27 7.63
C GLY A 253 13.67 34.10 8.43
N ARG A 254 13.60 34.15 9.77
CA ARG A 254 13.99 33.04 10.63
C ARG A 254 12.98 31.90 10.51
N TYR A 255 13.49 30.68 10.46
CA TYR A 255 12.67 29.48 10.40
C TYR A 255 13.36 28.29 11.07
N SER A 256 12.56 27.29 11.42
CA SER A 256 13.03 25.99 11.89
C SER A 256 12.45 24.89 11.02
N MET A 257 13.28 23.96 10.56
CA MET A 257 12.88 22.88 9.67
C MET A 257 12.87 21.55 10.43
N PHE A 258 11.89 20.70 10.16
CA PHE A 258 11.80 19.39 10.79
C PHE A 258 11.17 18.35 9.84
N LYS A 259 11.46 17.07 10.11
CA LYS A 259 10.81 15.95 9.45
C LYS A 259 9.69 15.41 10.34
N HIS A 260 8.53 15.11 9.78
CA HIS A 260 7.44 14.43 10.49
C HIS A 260 7.29 12.98 9.99
N PRO A 261 7.06 11.99 10.87
CA PRO A 261 7.26 12.07 12.32
C PRO A 261 8.73 12.36 12.66
N SER A 262 8.95 13.21 13.67
CA SER A 262 10.30 13.51 14.18
C SER A 262 10.64 12.55 15.31
N VAL A 263 11.91 12.17 15.41
CA VAL A 263 12.44 11.43 16.58
C VAL A 263 12.85 12.40 17.69
N GLU A 264 13.08 13.66 17.33
CA GLU A 264 13.57 14.71 18.23
C GLU A 264 12.47 15.77 18.45
N PRO A 265 12.44 16.40 19.64
CA PRO A 265 11.59 17.57 19.87
C PRO A 265 11.90 18.68 18.85
N VAL A 266 10.86 19.33 18.35
CA VAL A 266 11.00 20.44 17.40
C VAL A 266 11.07 21.74 18.20
N HIS A 267 12.23 22.39 18.18
CA HIS A 267 12.45 23.68 18.82
C HIS A 267 12.38 24.80 17.78
N VAL A 268 11.70 25.90 18.11
CA VAL A 268 11.57 27.09 17.28
C VAL A 268 12.05 28.30 18.07
N GLY A 269 13.08 28.99 17.55
CA GLY A 269 13.75 30.11 18.22
C GLY A 269 14.35 31.12 17.25
#